data_AF-A0A8T3MC30-F1
#
_entry.id   AF-A0A8T3MC30-F1
#
_cell.length_a   1.000
_cell.length_b   1.000
_cell.length_c   1.000
_cell.angle_alpha   90.00
_cell.angle_beta   90.00
_cell.angle_gamma   90.00
#
_symmetry.space_group_name_H-M   'P 1'
#
loop_
_entity.id
_entity.type
_entity.pdbx_description
1 polymer ?
#
loop_
_entity_poly.entity_id
_entity_poly.type
_entity_poly.pdbx_seq_one_letter_code
_entity_poly.pdbx_strand_id
1 'polypeptide(L)' 'LSALWRREWLAAVPGSDPDRAATLLAPVAAARQAHIYRKFLDNIEPSEHPYHAADPADWLRRAAELARDG' A
#
# COMPACT_ATOMS: atom_id res chain seq x y z
N LEU A 1 4.01 -10.71 0.16
CA LEU A 1 3.30 -11.13 1.39
C LEU A 1 4.31 -11.79 2.33
N SER A 2 4.28 -11.52 3.65
CA SER A 2 5.19 -12.24 4.56
C SER A 2 4.79 -13.72 4.68
N ALA A 3 5.75 -14.59 5.02
CA ALA A 3 5.48 -16.02 5.20
C ALA A 3 4.42 -16.29 6.26
N LEU A 4 4.40 -15.47 7.33
CA LEU A 4 3.37 -15.51 8.37
C LEU A 4 1.98 -15.28 7.78
N TRP A 5 1.76 -14.14 7.11
CA TRP A 5 0.42 -13.78 6.61
C TRP A 5 -0.07 -14.70 5.50
N ARG A 6 0.83 -15.22 4.67
CA ARG A 6 0.50 -16.26 3.69
C ARG A 6 -0.07 -17.49 4.36
N ARG A 7 0.60 -17.99 5.40
CA ARG A 7 0.18 -19.20 6.12
C ARG A 7 -1.18 -19.00 6.76
N GLU A 8 -1.36 -17.88 7.48
CA GLU A 8 -2.65 -17.58 8.12
C GLU A 8 -3.78 -17.44 7.10
N TRP A 9 -3.53 -16.83 5.94
CA TRP A 9 -4.53 -16.73 4.87
C TRP A 9 -4.92 -18.12 4.34
N LEU A 10 -3.95 -18.96 3.99
CA LEU A 10 -4.25 -20.31 3.48
C LEU A 10 -5.00 -21.17 4.50
N ALA A 11 -4.71 -21.01 5.80
CA ALA A 11 -5.45 -21.68 6.86
C ALA A 11 -6.91 -21.19 6.95
N ALA A 12 -7.15 -19.88 6.80
CA ALA A 12 -8.49 -19.30 6.86
C ALA A 12 -9.33 -19.56 5.60
N VAL A 13 -8.71 -19.56 4.42
CA VAL A 13 -9.37 -19.77 3.13
C VAL A 13 -8.61 -20.81 2.30
N PRO A 14 -8.86 -22.11 2.54
CA PRO A 14 -8.21 -23.19 1.79
C PRO A 14 -8.51 -23.10 0.29
N GLY A 15 -7.50 -23.37 -0.54
CA GLY A 15 -7.62 -23.34 -2.00
C GLY A 15 -7.61 -21.94 -2.63
N SER A 16 -7.52 -20.88 -1.83
CA SER A 16 -7.23 -19.54 -2.35
C SER A 16 -5.79 -19.41 -2.85
N ASP A 17 -5.50 -18.35 -3.62
CA ASP A 17 -4.15 -17.97 -4.03
C ASP A 17 -3.78 -16.59 -3.43
N PRO A 18 -3.25 -16.56 -2.19
CA PRO A 18 -2.90 -15.31 -1.51
C PRO A 18 -1.82 -14.50 -2.22
N ASP A 19 -0.95 -15.15 -2.99
CA ASP A 19 0.09 -14.45 -3.73
C ASP A 19 -0.48 -13.71 -4.90
N ARG A 20 -1.29 -14.38 -5.71
CA ARG A 20 -1.97 -13.73 -6.81
C ARG A 20 -2.86 -12.60 -6.30
N ALA A 21 -3.60 -12.84 -5.22
CA ALA A 21 -4.41 -11.80 -4.59
C ALA A 21 -3.56 -10.60 -4.12
N ALA A 22 -2.42 -10.84 -3.46
CA ALA A 22 -1.51 -9.79 -3.01
C ALA A 22 -0.91 -9.00 -4.19
N THR A 23 -0.55 -9.67 -5.28
CA THR A 23 -0.06 -9.03 -6.51
C THR A 23 -1.13 -8.12 -7.11
N LEU A 24 -2.35 -8.63 -7.30
CA LEU A 24 -3.46 -7.86 -7.87
C LEU A 24 -3.85 -6.66 -7.00
N LEU A 25 -3.74 -6.78 -5.68
CA LEU A 25 -4.06 -5.71 -4.73
C LEU A 25 -2.91 -4.72 -4.49
N ALA A 26 -1.69 -5.02 -4.92
CA ALA A 26 -0.52 -4.17 -4.70
C ALA A 26 -0.73 -2.69 -5.17
N PRO A 27 -1.21 -2.41 -6.40
CA PRO A 27 -1.45 -1.01 -6.82
C PRO A 27 -2.54 -0.32 -5.99
N VAL A 28 -3.59 -1.05 -5.59
CA VAL A 28 -4.67 -0.53 -4.74
C VAL A 28 -4.15 -0.18 -3.35
N ALA A 29 -3.32 -1.04 -2.76
CA ALA A 29 -2.70 -0.82 -1.47
C ALA A 29 -1.79 0.43 -1.50
N ALA A 30 -0.99 0.61 -2.55
CA ALA A 30 -0.17 1.80 -2.73
C ALA A 30 -1.01 3.07 -2.89
N ALA A 31 -2.08 3.04 -3.69
CA ALA A 31 -3.00 4.16 -3.84
C ALA A 31 -3.69 4.54 -2.53
N ARG A 32 -4.10 3.54 -1.73
CA ARG A 32 -4.64 3.76 -0.37
C ARG A 32 -3.60 4.42 0.54
N GLN A 33 -2.34 4.01 0.44
CA GLN A 33 -1.26 4.58 1.24
C GLN A 33 -1.03 6.06 0.94
N ALA A 34 -1.12 6.47 -0.33
CA ALA A 34 -1.08 7.88 -0.71
C ALA A 34 -2.18 8.71 -0.02
N HIS A 35 -3.40 8.18 0.05
CA HIS A 35 -4.50 8.84 0.76
C HIS A 35 -4.25 8.94 2.27
N ILE A 36 -3.66 7.91 2.88
CA ILE A 36 -3.28 7.93 4.30
C ILE A 36 -2.24 9.00 4.56
N TYR A 37 -1.17 9.06 3.76
CA TYR A 37 -0.14 10.08 3.93
C TYR A 37 -0.67 11.49 3.67
N ARG A 38 -1.62 11.65 2.73
CA ARG A 38 -2.28 12.93 2.54
C ARG A 38 -3.02 13.36 3.79
N LYS A 39 -3.85 12.49 4.36
CA LYS A 39 -4.56 12.77 5.61
C LYS A 39 -3.61 13.01 6.78
N PHE A 40 -2.52 12.26 6.87
CA PHE A 40 -1.50 12.46 7.90
C PHE A 40 -0.89 13.86 7.78
N LEU A 41 -0.43 14.26 6.59
CA LEU A 41 0.14 15.58 6.32
C LEU A 41 -0.85 16.72 6.65
N ASP A 42 -2.13 16.52 6.34
CA ASP A 42 -3.19 17.49 6.65
C ASP A 42 -3.47 17.62 8.17
N ASN A 43 -2.95 16.72 9.03
CA ASN A 43 -3.27 16.64 10.47
C ASN A 43 -2.04 16.65 11.40
N ILE A 44 -0.84 16.96 10.90
CA ILE A 44 0.39 17.02 11.71
C ILE A 44 0.91 18.46 11.84
N GLU A 45 1.83 18.67 12.77
CA GLU A 45 2.46 19.97 13.01
C GLU A 45 3.15 20.51 11.74
N PRO A 46 3.03 21.82 11.42
CA PRO A 46 3.66 22.41 10.23
C PRO A 46 5.19 22.21 10.17
N SER A 47 5.86 22.07 11.31
CA SER A 47 7.30 21.77 11.37
C SER A 47 7.66 20.39 10.83
N GLU A 48 6.71 19.45 10.83
CA GLU A 48 6.89 18.09 10.32
C GLU A 48 6.62 17.98 8.81
N HIS A 49 5.96 18.98 8.21
CA HIS A 49 5.58 18.94 6.80
C HIS A 49 6.75 18.75 5.84
N PRO A 50 7.94 19.39 6.02
CA PRO A 50 9.08 19.20 5.13
C PRO A 50 9.54 17.74 5.02
N TYR A 51 9.31 16.91 6.05
CA TYR A 51 9.72 15.50 6.06
C TYR A 51 8.72 14.58 5.34
N HIS A 52 7.46 15.03 5.18
CA HIS A 52 6.36 14.20 4.69
C HIS A 52 5.68 14.75 3.44
N ALA A 53 6.06 15.93 2.97
CA ALA A 53 5.45 16.59 1.82
C ALA A 53 5.47 15.75 0.54
N ALA A 54 6.50 14.91 0.36
CA ALA A 54 6.65 14.05 -0.81
C ALA A 54 5.85 12.74 -0.72
N ASP A 55 5.53 12.26 0.49
CA ASP A 55 4.98 10.92 0.71
C ASP A 55 3.71 10.65 -0.13
N PRO A 56 2.71 11.55 -0.21
CA PRO A 56 1.52 11.29 -1.01
C PRO A 56 1.84 11.09 -2.50
N ALA A 57 2.75 11.92 -3.05
CA ALA A 57 3.12 11.86 -4.46
C ALA A 57 3.95 10.61 -4.78
N ASP A 58 4.86 10.23 -3.88
CA ASP A 58 5.68 9.03 -4.04
C ASP A 58 4.84 7.76 -4.02
N TRP A 59 3.85 7.67 -3.14
CA TRP A 59 2.92 6.53 -3.11
C TRP A 59 1.99 6.49 -4.33
N LEU A 60 1.56 7.64 -4.87
CA LEU A 60 0.80 7.68 -6.14
C LEU A 60 1.66 7.19 -7.32
N ARG A 61 2.93 7.61 -7.38
CA ARG A 61 3.85 7.14 -8.43
C ARG A 61 4.05 5.63 -8.33
N ARG A 62 4.25 5.12 -7.12
CA ARG A 62 4.38 3.68 -6.87
C ARG A 62 3.13 2.91 -7.28
N ALA A 63 1.94 3.43 -7.00
CA ALA A 63 0.69 2.83 -7.42
C ALA A 63 0.59 2.75 -8.96
N ALA A 64 0.98 3.82 -9.66
CA ALA A 64 0.98 3.85 -11.12
C ALA A 64 2.00 2.88 -11.74
N GLU A 65 3.17 2.70 -11.13
CA GLU A 65 4.15 1.68 -11.56
C GLU A 65 3.57 0.27 -11.40
N LEU A 66 3.09 -0.06 -10.20
CA LEU A 66 2.49 -1.36 -9.91
C LEU A 66 1.30 -1.70 -10.81
N ALA A 67 0.52 -0.70 -11.21
CA ALA A 67 -0.64 -0.88 -12.09
C ALA A 67 -0.26 -1.09 -13.57
N ARG A 68 0.96 -0.71 -13.98
CA ARG A 68 1.48 -0.96 -15.33
C ARG A 68 2.18 -2.31 -15.43
N ASP A 69 2.75 -2.78 -14.33
CA ASP A 69 3.53 -4.03 -14.26
C ASP A 69 2.67 -5.28 -14.04
N GLY A 70 1.37 -5.12 -13.73
CA GLY A 70 0.40 -6.21 -13.52
C GLY A 70 -0.54 -6.40 -14.71
#